data_AF-A0A0D3J1X3-F1
#
_entry.id   AF-A0A0D3J1X3-F1
#
_cell.length_a   1.000
_cell.length_b   1.000
_cell.length_c   1.000
_cell.angle_alpha   90.00
_cell.angle_beta   90.00
_cell.angle_gamma   90.00
#
_symmetry.space_group_name_H-M   'P 1'
#
loop_
_entity.id
_entity.type
_entity.pdbx_description
1 polymer ?
#
loop_
_entity_poly.entity_id
_entity_poly.type
_entity_poly.pdbx_seq_one_letter_code
_entity_poly.pdbx_strand_id
1 'polypeptide(L)'
;MAKLTKVSCERCDLRAASLHGAEIHASTFDNALAAKADFTAARIIDSSLRGAKLSMASFRQAAARADYTGANFQAATNTASAGFAGAVGAPRNLIVPIG
;
A
#
# COMPACT_ATOMS: atom_id res chain seq x y z
N MET A 1 -8.84 8.22 12.37
CA MET A 1 -8.33 7.95 11.00
C MET A 1 -7.11 8.84 10.80
N ALA A 2 -5.97 8.27 10.41
CA ALA A 2 -4.74 9.04 10.23
C ALA A 2 -4.75 9.80 8.89
N LYS A 3 -4.22 11.02 8.87
CA LYS A 3 -3.99 11.80 7.63
C LYS A 3 -2.49 12.01 7.47
N LEU A 4 -1.92 11.48 6.39
CA LEU A 4 -0.50 11.56 6.06
C LEU A 4 -0.40 12.22 4.67
N THR A 5 -0.16 13.52 4.66
CA THR A 5 -0.01 14.29 3.42
C THR A 5 1.40 14.83 3.33
N LYS A 6 2.11 14.54 2.24
CA LYS A 6 3.52 14.98 2.04
C LYS A 6 4.47 14.53 3.16
N VAL A 7 4.21 13.37 3.74
CA VAL A 7 5.09 12.76 4.75
C VAL A 7 6.21 12.00 4.04
N SER A 8 7.45 12.13 4.52
CA SER A 8 8.55 11.26 4.13
C SER A 8 8.95 10.37 5.29
N CYS A 9 8.91 9.05 5.06
CA CYS A 9 9.14 7.99 6.03
C CYS A 9 9.89 6.85 5.33
N GLU A 10 11.04 7.17 4.76
CA GLU A 10 11.88 6.16 4.11
C GLU A 10 12.40 5.16 5.15
N ARG A 11 12.34 3.86 4.82
CA ARG A 11 12.84 2.75 5.66
C ARG A 11 12.20 2.65 7.05
N CYS A 12 11.08 3.32 7.29
CA CYS A 12 10.45 3.27 8.59
C CYS A 12 9.80 1.92 8.87
N ASP A 13 9.64 1.62 10.16
CA ASP A 13 9.02 0.39 10.63
C ASP A 13 7.51 0.60 10.85
N LEU A 14 6.74 -0.05 9.99
CA LEU A 14 5.27 -0.09 10.00
C LEU A 14 4.77 -1.53 10.16
N ARG A 15 5.60 -2.45 10.67
CA ARG A 15 5.21 -3.85 10.82
C ARG A 15 4.02 -3.95 11.75
N ALA A 16 2.96 -4.64 11.30
CA ALA A 16 1.68 -4.75 11.99
C ALA A 16 1.01 -3.42 12.36
N ALA A 17 1.41 -2.30 11.74
CA ALA A 17 0.75 -1.01 11.96
C ALA A 17 -0.70 -1.05 11.48
N SER A 18 -1.60 -0.42 12.23
CA SER A 18 -2.97 -0.18 11.78
C SER A 18 -3.04 1.15 11.05
N LEU A 19 -3.26 1.07 9.74
CA LEU A 19 -3.53 2.20 8.84
C LEU A 19 -4.96 2.13 8.32
N HIS A 20 -5.86 1.54 9.13
CA HIS A 20 -7.26 1.39 8.80
C HIS A 20 -7.90 2.75 8.49
N GLY A 21 -8.44 2.88 7.29
CA GLY A 21 -9.08 4.11 6.82
C GLY A 21 -8.12 5.32 6.73
N ALA A 22 -6.80 5.10 6.70
CA ALA A 22 -5.84 6.19 6.60
C ALA A 22 -5.94 6.91 5.25
N GLU A 23 -5.83 8.23 5.26
CA GLU A 23 -5.69 9.05 4.06
C GLU A 23 -4.20 9.38 3.86
N ILE A 24 -3.57 8.69 2.92
CA ILE A 24 -2.15 8.79 2.58
C ILE A 24 -2.03 9.40 1.18
N HIS A 25 -1.62 10.67 1.13
CA HIS A 25 -1.56 11.45 -0.10
C HIS A 25 -0.16 12.04 -0.31
N ALA A 26 0.37 11.94 -1.52
CA ALA A 26 1.65 12.55 -1.90
C ALA A 26 2.81 12.25 -0.93
N SER A 27 2.85 11.05 -0.33
CA SER A 27 3.79 10.68 0.72
C SER A 27 4.79 9.62 0.25
N THR A 28 5.95 9.54 0.89
CA THR A 28 7.03 8.62 0.56
C THR A 28 7.25 7.64 1.71
N PHE A 29 7.08 6.35 1.42
CA PHE A 29 7.34 5.21 2.29
C PHE A 29 8.29 4.20 1.63
N ASP A 30 9.22 4.72 0.83
CA ASP A 30 10.16 3.88 0.09
C ASP A 30 10.99 3.03 1.06
N ASN A 31 11.12 1.75 0.72
CA ASN A 31 11.80 0.73 1.51
C ASN A 31 11.24 0.52 2.93
N ALA A 32 10.03 1.01 3.24
CA ALA A 32 9.41 0.80 4.54
C ALA A 32 9.18 -0.69 4.84
N LEU A 33 9.30 -1.06 6.12
CA LEU A 33 8.97 -2.39 6.61
C LEU A 33 7.50 -2.40 7.02
N ALA A 34 6.61 -2.85 6.15
CA ALA A 34 5.15 -2.82 6.37
C ALA A 34 4.53 -4.22 6.38
N ALA A 35 5.30 -5.22 6.82
CA ALA A 35 4.84 -6.60 6.88
C ALA A 35 3.68 -6.71 7.88
N LYS A 36 2.60 -7.39 7.49
CA LYS A 36 1.36 -7.54 8.27
C LYS A 36 0.63 -6.22 8.57
N ALA A 37 0.99 -5.11 7.93
CA ALA A 37 0.28 -3.84 8.10
C ALA A 37 -1.17 -3.95 7.61
N ASP A 38 -2.08 -3.26 8.29
CA ASP A 38 -3.48 -3.19 7.91
C ASP A 38 -3.78 -1.89 7.16
N PHE A 39 -3.92 -1.97 5.84
CA PHE A 39 -4.36 -0.88 4.97
C PHE A 39 -5.86 -0.99 4.62
N THR A 40 -6.66 -1.69 5.43
CA THR A 40 -8.10 -1.81 5.18
C THR A 40 -8.75 -0.44 5.05
N ALA A 41 -9.52 -0.22 3.98
CA ALA A 41 -10.16 1.04 3.63
C ALA A 41 -9.22 2.26 3.50
N ALA A 42 -7.90 2.05 3.45
CA ALA A 42 -6.94 3.15 3.29
C ALA A 42 -7.01 3.72 1.87
N ARG A 43 -6.82 5.04 1.75
CA ARG A 43 -6.61 5.73 0.48
C ARG A 43 -5.14 6.11 0.36
N ILE A 44 -4.41 5.42 -0.50
CA ILE A 44 -3.00 5.62 -0.79
C ILE A 44 -2.90 6.16 -2.21
N ILE A 45 -2.80 7.48 -2.35
CA ILE A 45 -2.91 8.20 -3.62
C ILE A 45 -1.66 9.04 -3.85
N ASP A 46 -1.14 9.01 -5.08
CA ASP A 46 0.03 9.79 -5.51
C ASP A 46 1.26 9.61 -4.60
N SER A 47 1.36 8.46 -3.95
CA SER A 47 2.39 8.14 -2.96
C SER A 47 3.40 7.15 -3.53
N SER A 48 4.54 7.01 -2.85
CA SER A 48 5.62 6.10 -3.22
C SER A 48 5.82 5.06 -2.11
N LEU A 49 5.77 3.79 -2.48
CA LEU A 49 6.07 2.62 -1.63
C LEU A 49 7.10 1.72 -2.33
N ARG A 50 8.06 2.33 -3.04
CA ARG A 50 9.04 1.59 -3.84
C ARG A 50 9.91 0.75 -2.92
N GLY A 51 10.11 -0.52 -3.26
CA GLY A 51 10.92 -1.43 -2.44
C GLY A 51 10.30 -1.82 -1.09
N ALA A 52 9.10 -1.32 -0.74
CA ALA A 52 8.46 -1.57 0.55
C ALA A 52 8.19 -3.07 0.76
N LYS A 53 8.30 -3.53 2.01
CA LYS A 53 8.04 -4.92 2.39
C LYS A 53 6.61 -5.04 2.89
N LEU A 54 5.68 -5.37 1.99
CA LEU A 54 4.23 -5.47 2.23
C LEU A 54 3.77 -6.92 2.41
N SER A 55 4.67 -7.81 2.86
CA SER A 55 4.34 -9.22 3.02
C SER A 55 3.23 -9.39 4.05
N MET A 56 2.24 -10.22 3.75
CA MET A 56 1.06 -10.45 4.62
C MET A 56 0.22 -9.20 4.93
N ALA A 57 0.43 -8.07 4.25
CA ALA A 57 -0.40 -6.88 4.46
C ALA A 57 -1.84 -7.10 3.95
N SER A 58 -2.81 -6.42 4.58
CA SER A 58 -4.21 -6.43 4.15
C SER A 58 -4.54 -5.15 3.39
N PHE A 59 -5.15 -5.29 2.21
CA PHE A 59 -5.61 -4.15 1.39
C PHE A 59 -7.13 -4.14 1.20
N ARG A 60 -7.89 -4.73 2.13
CA ARG A 60 -9.35 -4.86 1.99
C ARG A 60 -9.99 -3.50 1.72
N GLN A 61 -10.68 -3.36 0.59
CA GLN A 61 -11.35 -2.11 0.18
C GLN A 61 -10.41 -0.89 0.11
N ALA A 62 -9.09 -1.07 -0.01
CA ALA A 62 -8.15 0.04 -0.14
C ALA A 62 -8.21 0.65 -1.54
N ALA A 63 -8.01 1.97 -1.65
CA ALA A 63 -7.70 2.62 -2.91
C ALA A 63 -6.20 2.89 -2.96
N ALA A 64 -5.48 2.11 -3.75
CA ALA A 64 -4.02 1.95 -3.67
C ALA A 64 -3.33 2.43 -4.95
N ARG A 65 -3.63 3.65 -5.41
CA ARG A 65 -3.01 4.26 -6.60
C ARG A 65 -1.68 4.94 -6.23
N ALA A 66 -0.61 4.15 -6.23
CA ALA A 66 0.74 4.57 -5.84
C ALA A 66 1.81 3.84 -6.65
N ASP A 67 3.07 4.23 -6.50
CA ASP A 67 4.22 3.50 -7.05
C ASP A 67 4.68 2.42 -6.06
N TYR A 68 4.54 1.16 -6.47
CA TYR A 68 4.98 -0.03 -5.74
C TYR A 68 6.14 -0.73 -6.44
N THR A 69 6.91 -0.05 -7.29
CA THR A 69 8.04 -0.63 -8.02
C THR A 69 9.01 -1.30 -7.04
N GLY A 70 9.22 -2.61 -7.22
CA GLY A 70 10.09 -3.42 -6.37
C GLY A 70 9.52 -3.74 -4.98
N ALA A 71 8.27 -3.38 -4.68
CA ALA A 71 7.63 -3.75 -3.43
C ALA A 71 7.31 -5.26 -3.37
N ASN A 72 7.36 -5.83 -2.16
CA ASN A 72 7.09 -7.24 -1.94
C ASN A 72 5.66 -7.46 -1.41
N PHE A 73 4.78 -8.04 -2.23
CA PHE A 73 3.40 -8.39 -1.88
C PHE A 73 3.20 -9.86 -1.49
N GLN A 74 4.26 -10.60 -1.14
CA GLN A 74 4.17 -12.01 -0.80
C GLN A 74 3.13 -12.25 0.29
N ALA A 75 2.15 -13.11 0.00
CA ALA A 75 1.03 -13.42 0.88
C ALA A 75 0.18 -12.21 1.31
N ALA A 76 0.25 -11.08 0.61
CA ALA A 76 -0.70 -9.97 0.83
C ALA A 76 -2.13 -10.45 0.53
N THR A 77 -3.08 -9.98 1.33
CA THR A 77 -4.48 -10.46 1.31
C THR A 77 -5.44 -9.35 0.91
N ASN A 78 -6.64 -9.76 0.49
CA ASN A 78 -7.73 -8.88 0.08
C ASN A 78 -7.36 -7.93 -1.08
N THR A 79 -6.32 -8.26 -1.84
CA THR A 79 -5.82 -7.46 -2.96
C THR A 79 -6.80 -7.43 -4.14
N ALA A 80 -7.61 -8.48 -4.32
CA ALA A 80 -8.70 -8.51 -5.32
C ALA A 80 -9.81 -7.48 -5.04
N SER A 81 -10.03 -7.13 -3.77
CA SER A 81 -10.99 -6.09 -3.37
C SER A 81 -10.38 -4.68 -3.31
N ALA A 82 -9.07 -4.57 -3.56
CA ALA A 82 -8.34 -3.32 -3.51
C ALA A 82 -8.31 -2.69 -4.91
N GLY A 83 -8.49 -1.38 -4.98
CA GLY A 83 -8.32 -0.62 -6.22
C GLY A 83 -6.85 -0.30 -6.47
N PHE A 84 -6.14 -1.14 -7.23
CA PHE A 84 -4.80 -0.84 -7.74
C PHE A 84 -4.82 -0.19 -9.14
N ALA A 85 -5.98 0.28 -9.60
CA ALA A 85 -6.09 0.97 -10.89
C ALA A 85 -5.15 2.19 -10.94
N GLY A 86 -4.28 2.22 -11.94
CA GLY A 86 -3.25 3.26 -12.10
C GLY A 86 -2.06 3.15 -11.15
N ALA A 87 -1.95 2.08 -10.36
CA ALA A 87 -0.75 1.78 -9.59
C ALA A 87 0.40 1.38 -10.53
N VAL A 88 1.62 1.81 -10.18
CA VAL A 88 2.84 1.45 -10.92
C VAL A 88 3.57 0.35 -10.16
N GLY A 89 4.12 -0.64 -10.87
CA GLY A 89 4.94 -1.68 -10.25
C GLY A 89 4.21 -2.69 -9.35
N ALA A 90 2.89 -2.53 -9.14
CA ALA A 90 2.08 -3.55 -8.49
C ALA A 90 2.03 -4.83 -9.35
N PRO A 91 1.96 -6.02 -8.73
CA PRO A 91 1.87 -7.27 -9.47
C PRO A 91 0.70 -7.27 -10.45
N ARG A 92 0.89 -7.77 -11.68
CA ARG A 92 -0.11 -7.69 -12.76
C ARG A 92 -1.45 -8.31 -12.38
N ASN A 93 -1.45 -9.37 -11.57
CA ASN A 93 -2.65 -10.02 -11.04
C ASN A 93 -3.46 -9.16 -10.06
N LEU A 94 -2.93 -8.02 -9.60
CA LEU A 94 -3.64 -7.07 -8.75
C LEU A 94 -4.23 -5.89 -9.53
N ILE A 95 -3.76 -5.65 -10.76
CA ILE A 95 -4.14 -4.47 -11.57
C ILE A 95 -5.32 -4.77 -12.50
N VAL A 96 -5.51 -6.03 -12.92
CA VAL A 96 -6.66 -6.42 -13.75
C VAL A 96 -7.88 -6.70 -12.87
N PRO A 97 -9.06 -6.13 -13.20
CA PRO A 97 -10.31 -6.59 -12.61
C PRO A 97 -10.51 -8.06 -13.01
N ILE A 98 -10.72 -8.94 -12.02
CA ILE A 98 -11.33 -10.24 -12.27
C ILE A 98 -12.83 -9.98 -12.41
N GLY A 99 -13.31 -9.87 -13.65
CA GLY A 99 -14.73 -9.75 -14.01
C GLY A 99 -15.29 -8.35 -13.88
#